data_AF-A0AAE0RBA0-F1
#
_entry.id   AF-A0AAE0RBA0-F1
#
_cell.length_a   1.000
_cell.length_b   1.000
_cell.length_c   1.000
_cell.angle_alpha   90.00
_cell.angle_beta   90.00
_cell.angle_gamma   90.00
#
_symmetry.space_group_name_H-M   'P 1'
#
loop_
_entity.id
_entity.type
_entity.pdbx_description
1 polymer ?
#
loop_
_entity_poly.entity_id
_entity_poly.type
_entity_poly.pdbx_seq_one_letter_code
_entity_poly.pdbx_strand_id
1 'polypeptide(L)'
;MSVLHWTQTCLLHEQNMAKMRLLTFMGMAVETKEISFDTMQQELQIGADDVEPFVIDGTAQFLLEIRALEISAVRTKMVYCKIDQTQRKVVVSHSTHRTFGKQQWQQLYDRLSSWKQNLATVKSSLQALSPTV
;
A
#
# COMPACT_ATOMS: atom_id res chain seq x y z
N MET A 1 -22.75 -29.57 -20.14
CA MET A 1 -21.88 -28.42 -20.42
C MET A 1 -22.26 -27.13 -19.68
N SER A 2 -23.41 -27.02 -18.98
CA SER A 2 -23.77 -25.78 -18.27
C SER A 2 -23.06 -25.60 -16.91
N VAL A 3 -22.90 -26.67 -16.12
CA VAL A 3 -22.36 -26.59 -14.74
C VAL A 3 -20.94 -26.00 -14.69
N LEU A 4 -20.06 -26.39 -15.62
CA LEU A 4 -18.69 -25.86 -15.71
C LEU A 4 -18.64 -24.36 -16.05
N HIS A 5 -19.59 -23.88 -16.87
CA HIS A 5 -19.68 -22.47 -17.20
C HIS A 5 -20.14 -21.64 -15.98
N TRP A 6 -21.14 -22.11 -15.25
CA TRP A 6 -21.61 -21.43 -14.03
C TRP A 6 -20.54 -21.38 -12.94
N THR A 7 -19.78 -22.46 -12.72
CA THR A 7 -18.67 -22.46 -11.76
C THR A 7 -17.56 -21.50 -12.16
N GLN A 8 -17.26 -21.37 -13.45
CA GLN A 8 -16.27 -20.42 -13.96
C GLN A 8 -16.69 -18.97 -13.69
N THR A 9 -17.97 -18.65 -13.92
CA THR A 9 -18.49 -17.29 -13.73
C THR A 9 -18.51 -16.89 -12.25
N CYS A 10 -18.85 -17.82 -11.35
CA CYS A 10 -18.79 -17.58 -9.90
C CYS A 10 -17.35 -17.34 -9.42
N LEU A 11 -16.39 -18.16 -9.86
CA LEU A 11 -14.97 -17.98 -9.52
C LEU A 11 -14.41 -16.62 -10.01
N LEU A 12 -14.82 -16.16 -11.20
CA LEU A 12 -14.46 -14.84 -11.72
C LEU A 12 -15.07 -13.70 -10.89
N HIS A 13 -16.31 -13.86 -10.42
CA HIS A 13 -16.97 -12.85 -9.60
C HIS A 13 -16.28 -12.67 -8.25
N GLU A 14 -15.94 -13.76 -7.54
CA GLU A 14 -15.26 -13.71 -6.25
C GLU A 14 -13.87 -13.06 -6.36
N GLN A 15 -13.11 -13.39 -7.41
CA GLN A 15 -11.81 -12.76 -7.68
C GLN A 15 -11.94 -11.25 -7.94
N ASN A 16 -12.97 -10.84 -8.69
CA ASN A 16 -13.23 -9.42 -8.94
C ASN A 16 -13.62 -8.68 -7.65
N MET A 17 -14.43 -9.29 -6.79
CA MET A 17 -14.81 -8.71 -5.49
C MET A 17 -13.59 -8.54 -4.58
N ALA A 18 -12.73 -9.56 -4.50
CA ALA A 18 -11.47 -9.48 -3.74
C ALA A 18 -10.58 -8.34 -4.27
N LYS A 19 -10.46 -8.21 -5.60
CA LYS A 19 -9.70 -7.15 -6.24
C LYS A 19 -10.26 -5.75 -5.96
N MET A 20 -11.58 -5.59 -5.99
CA MET A 20 -12.23 -4.31 -5.66
C MET A 20 -11.96 -3.92 -4.20
N ARG A 21 -12.13 -4.85 -3.25
CA ARG A 21 -11.84 -4.61 -1.83
C ARG A 21 -10.38 -4.20 -1.61
N LEU A 22 -9.45 -4.89 -2.24
CA LEU A 22 -8.02 -4.56 -2.15
C LEU A 22 -7.70 -3.16 -2.71
N LEU A 23 -8.34 -2.78 -3.82
CA LEU A 23 -8.22 -1.44 -4.40
C LEU A 23 -8.82 -0.37 -3.48
N THR A 24 -9.94 -0.65 -2.81
CA THR A 24 -10.53 0.25 -1.80
C THR A 24 -9.57 0.44 -0.62
N PHE A 25 -9.01 -0.65 -0.09
CA PHE A 25 -8.01 -0.60 0.98
C PHE A 25 -6.78 0.23 0.61
N MET A 26 -6.26 0.07 -0.62
CA MET A 26 -5.18 0.92 -1.13
C MET A 26 -5.55 2.40 -1.16
N GLY A 27 -6.78 2.73 -1.55
CA GLY A 27 -7.28 4.11 -1.53
C GLY A 27 -7.19 4.71 -0.14
N MET A 28 -7.74 4.00 0.85
CA MET A 28 -7.68 4.42 2.25
C MET A 28 -6.23 4.57 2.75
N ALA A 29 -5.35 3.64 2.40
CA ALA A 29 -3.94 3.62 2.82
C ALA A 29 -3.07 4.72 2.17
N VAL A 30 -3.54 5.34 1.09
CA VAL A 30 -2.89 6.52 0.49
C VAL A 30 -3.22 7.78 1.29
N GLU A 31 -4.46 7.90 1.76
CA GLU A 31 -4.98 9.10 2.43
C GLU A 31 -4.68 9.09 3.93
N THR A 32 -4.77 7.92 4.57
CA THR A 32 -4.69 7.77 6.03
C THR A 32 -3.60 6.78 6.43
N LYS A 33 -2.80 7.18 7.42
CA LYS A 33 -1.70 6.38 7.96
C LYS A 33 -2.14 5.42 9.06
N GLU A 34 -3.28 5.67 9.69
CA GLU A 34 -3.89 4.79 10.67
C GLU A 34 -5.34 4.56 10.26
N ILE A 35 -5.71 3.29 10.07
CA ILE A 35 -7.06 2.89 9.64
C ILE A 35 -7.63 1.97 10.72
N SER A 36 -8.76 2.34 11.32
CA SER A 36 -9.41 1.49 12.32
C SER A 36 -10.09 0.28 11.68
N PHE A 37 -10.26 -0.79 12.44
CA PHE A 37 -10.98 -1.98 11.97
C PHE A 37 -12.44 -1.68 11.66
N ASP A 38 -13.05 -0.70 12.33
CA ASP A 38 -14.45 -0.32 12.08
C ASP A 38 -14.60 0.35 10.71
N THR A 39 -13.66 1.23 10.35
CA THR A 39 -13.61 1.81 9.00
C THR A 39 -13.36 0.71 7.96
N MET A 40 -12.49 -0.27 8.23
CA MET A 40 -12.27 -1.37 7.32
C MET A 40 -13.51 -2.23 7.09
N GLN A 41 -14.26 -2.56 8.14
CA GLN A 41 -15.50 -3.33 8.03
C GLN A 41 -16.52 -2.61 7.14
N GLN A 42 -16.69 -1.31 7.35
CA GLN A 42 -17.63 -0.49 6.59
C GLN A 42 -17.23 -0.36 5.12
N GLU A 43 -15.99 0.00 4.83
CA GLU A 43 -15.52 0.30 3.48
C GLU A 43 -15.29 -0.98 2.64
N LEU A 44 -14.85 -2.08 3.28
CA LEU A 44 -14.59 -3.35 2.59
C LEU A 44 -15.82 -4.28 2.59
N GLN A 45 -16.83 -3.98 3.40
CA GLN A 45 -18.05 -4.78 3.58
C GLN A 45 -17.69 -6.24 3.93
N ILE A 46 -16.90 -6.40 4.99
CA ILE A 46 -16.44 -7.69 5.53
C ILE A 46 -16.78 -7.79 7.02
N GLY A 47 -16.86 -9.01 7.55
CA GLY A 47 -17.11 -9.24 8.98
C GLY A 47 -15.94 -8.75 9.85
N ALA A 48 -16.21 -8.51 11.14
CA ALA A 48 -15.20 -8.09 12.11
C ALA A 48 -14.04 -9.10 12.22
N ASP A 49 -14.35 -10.39 12.14
CA ASP A 49 -13.39 -11.49 12.23
C ASP A 49 -12.57 -11.66 10.94
N ASP A 50 -13.05 -11.10 9.82
CA ASP A 50 -12.41 -11.20 8.51
C ASP A 50 -11.44 -10.04 8.22
N VAL A 51 -11.42 -9.00 9.05
CA VAL A 51 -10.55 -7.82 8.84
C VAL A 51 -9.07 -8.20 8.91
N GLU A 52 -8.68 -8.93 9.95
CA GLU A 52 -7.28 -9.34 10.13
C GLU A 52 -6.83 -10.35 9.07
N PRO A 53 -7.60 -11.43 8.78
CA PRO A 53 -7.35 -12.30 7.62
C PRO A 53 -7.27 -11.53 6.31
N PHE A 54 -8.15 -10.54 6.08
CA PHE A 54 -8.09 -9.73 4.87
C PHE A 54 -6.82 -8.87 4.80
N VAL A 55 -6.34 -8.30 5.91
CA VAL A 55 -5.09 -7.51 5.89
C VAL A 55 -3.89 -8.43 5.67
N ILE A 56 -3.89 -9.64 6.24
CA ILE A 56 -2.85 -10.64 6.05
C ILE A 56 -2.88 -11.19 4.63
N ASP A 57 -4.01 -11.74 4.18
CA ASP A 57 -4.18 -12.33 2.85
C ASP A 57 -4.22 -11.27 1.74
N GLY A 58 -4.82 -10.12 1.94
CA GLY A 58 -4.77 -9.01 0.97
C GLY A 58 -3.35 -8.51 0.72
N THR A 59 -2.44 -8.66 1.70
CA THR A 59 -1.01 -8.35 1.53
C THR A 59 -0.15 -9.57 1.17
N ALA A 60 -0.61 -10.80 1.45
CA ALA A 60 0.14 -12.04 1.24
C ALA A 60 -0.34 -12.91 0.06
N GLN A 61 -1.61 -12.89 -0.31
CA GLN A 61 -2.22 -13.78 -1.31
C GLN A 61 -1.76 -13.45 -2.73
N PHE A 62 -1.37 -12.20 -3.02
CA PHE A 62 -0.70 -11.88 -4.29
C PHE A 62 0.78 -12.33 -4.34
N LEU A 63 1.31 -12.89 -3.23
CA LEU A 63 2.67 -13.46 -3.15
C LEU A 63 2.72 -14.96 -3.47
N LEU A 64 1.57 -15.67 -3.51
CA LEU A 64 1.55 -17.13 -3.71
C LEU A 64 1.33 -17.56 -5.15
N GLU A 65 0.67 -16.77 -6.00
CA GLU A 65 0.51 -17.10 -7.42
C GLU A 65 1.74 -16.80 -8.29
N ILE A 66 2.79 -16.14 -7.74
CA ILE A 66 4.07 -15.87 -8.44
C ILE A 66 5.24 -16.52 -7.68
N ARG A 67 5.14 -17.81 -7.34
CA ARG A 67 6.25 -18.59 -6.76
C ARG A 67 6.98 -19.50 -7.76
N ALA A 68 7.09 -19.06 -9.00
CA ALA A 68 8.06 -19.61 -9.94
C ALA A 68 8.74 -18.46 -10.68
N LEU A 69 9.90 -18.03 -10.16
CA LEU A 69 11.09 -17.61 -10.90
C LEU A 69 11.94 -16.69 -10.01
N GLU A 70 13.11 -17.22 -9.63
CA GLU A 70 14.22 -16.45 -9.12
C GLU A 70 14.55 -15.31 -10.10
N ILE A 71 14.76 -14.10 -9.54
CA ILE A 71 15.06 -12.82 -10.21
C ILE A 71 13.82 -12.11 -10.82
N SER A 72 13.07 -11.34 -10.02
CA SER A 72 12.17 -10.30 -10.55
C SER A 72 11.89 -9.17 -9.55
N ALA A 73 12.27 -7.96 -9.94
CA ALA A 73 12.29 -6.73 -9.15
C ALA A 73 10.91 -6.03 -9.02
N VAL A 74 9.79 -6.75 -9.07
CA VAL A 74 8.45 -6.16 -8.93
C VAL A 74 7.69 -6.94 -7.87
N ARG A 75 8.09 -6.73 -6.62
CA ARG A 75 7.32 -7.13 -5.44
C ARG A 75 6.13 -6.18 -5.37
N THR A 76 4.93 -6.59 -5.80
CA THR A 76 3.70 -5.78 -5.72
C THR A 76 3.25 -5.62 -4.26
N LYS A 77 4.08 -4.97 -3.42
CA LYS A 77 3.74 -4.59 -2.05
C LYS A 77 2.93 -3.29 -2.09
N MET A 78 1.68 -3.40 -2.52
CA MET A 78 0.79 -2.26 -2.74
C MET A 78 0.59 -1.42 -1.46
N VAL A 79 0.60 -2.07 -0.29
CA VAL A 79 0.56 -1.43 1.01
C VAL A 79 1.53 -2.17 1.94
N TYR A 80 2.34 -1.40 2.66
CA TYR A 80 3.15 -1.87 3.78
C TYR A 80 2.57 -1.32 5.06
N CYS A 81 2.10 -2.19 5.94
CA CYS A 81 1.46 -1.82 7.19
C CYS A 81 1.81 -2.80 8.33
N LYS A 82 1.44 -2.40 9.55
CA LYS A 82 1.49 -3.22 10.76
C LYS A 82 0.09 -3.25 11.36
N ILE A 83 -0.29 -4.40 11.91
CA ILE A 83 -1.55 -4.56 12.63
C ILE A 83 -1.28 -4.27 14.11
N ASP A 84 -2.09 -3.39 14.70
CA ASP A 84 -2.20 -3.19 16.14
C ASP A 84 -3.56 -3.73 16.58
N GLN A 85 -3.55 -5.01 16.99
CA GLN A 85 -4.76 -5.71 17.40
C GLN A 85 -5.35 -5.14 18.69
N THR A 86 -4.50 -4.63 19.59
CA THR A 86 -4.95 -4.10 20.89
C THR A 86 -5.77 -2.83 20.68
N GLN A 87 -5.31 -1.97 19.78
CA GLN A 87 -6.01 -0.73 19.42
C GLN A 87 -6.98 -0.89 18.24
N ARG A 88 -7.17 -2.12 17.72
CA ARG A 88 -8.03 -2.44 16.58
C ARG A 88 -7.77 -1.52 15.38
N LYS A 89 -6.51 -1.39 14.98
CA LYS A 89 -6.11 -0.51 13.87
C LYS A 89 -4.96 -1.09 13.05
N VAL A 90 -4.86 -0.62 11.81
CA VAL A 90 -3.75 -0.89 10.90
C VAL A 90 -2.96 0.38 10.69
N VAL A 91 -1.66 0.31 10.96
CA VAL A 91 -0.72 1.43 10.80
C VAL A 91 0.04 1.24 9.48
N VAL A 92 -0.24 2.10 8.51
CA VAL A 92 0.37 2.10 7.18
C VAL A 92 1.71 2.83 7.23
N SER A 93 2.79 2.15 6.90
CA SER A 93 4.09 2.82 6.70
C SER A 93 4.17 3.45 5.31
N HIS A 94 3.90 2.66 4.26
CA HIS A 94 4.01 3.09 2.87
C HIS A 94 2.92 2.45 2.02
N SER A 95 2.42 3.18 1.03
CA SER A 95 1.41 2.71 0.09
C SER A 95 1.78 3.18 -1.31
N THR A 96 1.46 2.37 -2.31
CA THR A 96 1.62 2.74 -3.72
C THR A 96 0.35 3.42 -4.20
N HIS A 97 0.49 4.55 -4.89
CA HIS A 97 -0.65 5.21 -5.53
C HIS A 97 -1.18 4.34 -6.69
N ARG A 98 -2.50 4.13 -6.74
CA ARG A 98 -3.16 3.38 -7.83
C ARG A 98 -2.98 4.06 -9.19
N THR A 99 -2.85 5.38 -9.20
CA THR A 99 -2.59 6.20 -10.39
C THR A 99 -1.44 7.17 -10.11
N PHE A 100 -0.56 7.36 -11.09
CA PHE A 100 0.57 8.28 -11.00
C PHE A 100 0.46 9.33 -12.12
N GLY A 101 -0.05 10.51 -11.77
CA GLY A 101 -0.32 11.60 -12.70
C GLY A 101 0.46 12.86 -12.38
N LYS A 102 0.06 13.97 -12.99
CA LYS A 102 0.74 15.27 -12.88
C LYS A 102 0.88 15.75 -11.43
N GLN A 103 -0.14 15.52 -10.59
CA GLN A 103 -0.11 15.90 -9.18
C GLN A 103 0.97 15.13 -8.40
N GLN A 104 1.11 13.83 -8.66
CA GLN A 104 2.13 12.98 -8.04
C GLN A 104 3.54 13.38 -8.49
N TRP A 105 3.70 13.75 -9.78
CA TRP A 105 4.94 14.33 -10.29
C TRP A 105 5.30 15.65 -9.60
N GLN A 106 4.32 16.54 -9.38
CA GLN A 106 4.56 17.80 -8.68
C GLN A 106 5.01 17.55 -7.23
N GLN A 107 4.32 16.66 -6.51
CA GLN A 107 4.72 16.30 -5.13
C GLN A 107 6.13 15.71 -5.08
N LEU A 108 6.51 14.90 -6.07
CA LEU A 108 7.87 14.36 -6.16
C LEU A 108 8.90 15.46 -6.40
N TYR A 109 8.61 16.39 -7.32
CA TYR A 109 9.46 17.53 -7.62
C TYR A 109 9.67 18.41 -6.37
N ASP A 110 8.59 18.71 -5.63
CA ASP A 110 8.65 19.54 -4.43
C ASP A 110 9.49 18.86 -3.33
N ARG A 111 9.31 17.55 -3.12
CA ARG A 111 10.12 16.76 -2.18
C ARG A 111 11.60 16.75 -2.54
N LEU A 112 11.92 16.52 -3.81
CA LEU A 112 13.31 16.53 -4.30
C LEU A 112 13.95 17.93 -4.18
N SER A 113 13.18 18.97 -4.47
CA SER A 113 13.64 20.36 -4.33
C SER A 113 13.92 20.71 -2.87
N SER A 114 13.04 20.30 -1.95
CA SER A 114 13.26 20.45 -0.51
C SER A 114 14.50 19.69 -0.04
N TRP A 115 14.67 18.44 -0.48
CA TRP A 115 15.87 17.65 -0.15
C TRP A 115 17.15 18.31 -0.65
N LYS A 116 17.16 18.80 -1.89
CA LYS A 116 18.29 19.54 -2.45
C LYS A 116 18.64 20.76 -1.60
N GLN A 117 17.64 21.52 -1.19
CA GLN A 117 17.85 22.72 -0.37
C GLN A 117 18.34 22.37 1.03
N ASN A 118 17.77 21.34 1.67
CA ASN A 118 18.23 20.87 2.98
C ASN A 118 19.69 20.40 2.94
N LEU A 119 20.08 19.66 1.91
CA LEU A 119 21.47 19.23 1.72
C LEU A 119 22.42 20.41 1.50
N ALA A 120 22.00 21.43 0.75
CA ALA A 120 22.79 22.65 0.57
C ALA A 120 22.99 23.39 1.90
N THR A 121 21.94 23.52 2.71
CA THR A 121 22.01 24.14 4.04
C THR A 121 22.96 23.38 4.97
N VAL A 122 22.85 22.04 5.01
CA VAL A 122 23.75 21.19 5.83
C VAL A 122 25.19 21.34 5.36
N LYS A 123 25.45 21.33 4.05
CA LYS A 123 26.79 21.54 3.50
C LYS A 123 27.38 22.88 3.93
N SER A 124 26.63 23.98 3.75
CA SER A 124 27.10 25.32 4.14
C SER A 124 27.37 25.41 5.64
N SER A 125 26.52 24.79 6.47
CA SER A 125 26.70 24.75 7.92
C SER A 125 27.97 23.99 8.31
N LEU A 126 28.23 22.84 7.68
CA LEU A 126 29.46 22.07 7.91
C LEU A 126 30.72 22.83 7.47
N GLN A 127 30.66 23.55 6.34
CA GLN A 127 31.78 24.38 5.88
C GLN A 127 32.06 25.56 6.82
N ALA A 128 31.02 26.17 7.41
CA ALA A 128 31.20 27.23 8.40
C ALA A 128 31.82 26.73 9.71
N LEU A 129 31.60 25.46 10.07
CA LEU A 129 32.11 24.83 11.28
C LEU A 129 33.49 24.17 11.11
N SER A 130 33.93 23.97 9.86
CA SER A 130 35.27 23.50 9.51
C SER A 130 36.15 24.71 9.22
N PRO A 131 36.82 25.33 10.22
CA PRO A 131 37.82 26.33 9.93
C PRO A 131 38.91 25.65 9.12
N THR A 132 39.08 26.08 7.87
CA THR A 132 40.23 25.69 7.04
C THR A 132 41.50 26.05 7.82
N VAL A 133 42.22 25.04 8.29
CA VAL A 133 43.63 25.16 8.66
C VAL A 133 44.46 25.08 7.39
#